data_AF-A0A6I1HBW3-F1
#
_entry.id   AF-A0A6I1HBW3-F1
#
_cell.length_a   1.000
_cell.length_b   1.000
_cell.length_c   1.000
_cell.angle_alpha   90.00
_cell.angle_beta   90.00
_cell.angle_gamma   90.00
#
_symmetry.space_group_name_H-M   'P 1'
#
loop_
_entity.id
_entity.type
_entity.pdbx_description
1 polymer ?
#
loop_
_entity_poly.entity_id
_entity_poly.type
_entity_poly.pdbx_seq_one_letter_code
_entity_poly.pdbx_strand_id
1 'polypeptide(L)'
;MYRIMIKRLAAAACLAALAACAGMGGNDGTAGMQMPGKAPADAAVAATWYNPPSEFPGICLTQFKDGSLRFDGGFAFYNPGRWAYDAATSELRLQLAPTPSLELSHAQIVQHLNLLRIEADKNTLVYGVKADTRAIGLGGFVFYRDTPCPARRG
;
A
#
# COMPACT_ATOMS: atom_id res chain seq x y z
N MET A 1 63.68 -47.18 19.07
CA MET A 1 63.35 -48.14 20.14
C MET A 1 62.25 -47.57 21.01
N TYR A 2 61.24 -48.39 21.28
CA TYR A 2 60.23 -48.40 22.34
C TYR A 2 59.25 -47.23 22.61
N ARG A 3 57.98 -47.65 22.58
CA ARG A 3 56.70 -47.06 23.03
C ARG A 3 56.63 -46.77 24.53
N ILE A 4 55.66 -45.93 24.95
CA ILE A 4 54.61 -46.15 25.99
C ILE A 4 53.73 -44.86 25.98
N MET A 5 52.50 -44.85 25.44
CA MET A 5 51.20 -45.27 25.98
C MET A 5 50.59 -44.45 27.15
N ILE A 6 49.52 -43.71 26.81
CA ILE A 6 48.19 -43.61 27.49
C ILE A 6 48.10 -42.87 28.85
N LYS A 7 47.29 -41.80 28.94
CA LYS A 7 45.97 -41.77 29.63
C LYS A 7 45.28 -40.39 29.62
N ARG A 8 43.99 -40.44 29.30
CA ARG A 8 42.96 -39.38 29.32
C ARG A 8 42.63 -38.96 30.77
N LEU A 9 42.08 -37.75 30.94
CA LEU A 9 40.98 -37.32 31.83
C LEU A 9 40.72 -35.82 31.52
N ALA A 10 39.58 -35.42 30.95
CA ALA A 10 38.36 -34.93 31.63
C ALA A 10 38.63 -33.69 32.52
N ALA A 11 37.80 -32.65 32.64
CA ALA A 11 36.61 -32.11 32.00
C ALA A 11 36.37 -30.73 32.66
N ALA A 12 35.60 -29.86 31.99
CA ALA A 12 34.77 -28.78 32.55
C ALA A 12 35.41 -27.58 33.29
N ALA A 13 35.23 -26.39 32.69
CA ALA A 13 34.88 -25.13 33.36
C ALA A 13 34.28 -24.17 32.29
N CYS A 14 32.96 -24.10 32.16
CA CYS A 14 32.11 -23.01 32.67
C CYS A 14 32.76 -21.62 32.56
N LEU A 15 32.24 -20.79 31.66
CA LEU A 15 31.93 -19.39 31.92
C LEU A 15 30.86 -18.91 30.93
N ALA A 16 29.68 -18.69 31.47
CA ALA A 16 28.58 -17.98 30.84
C ALA A 16 28.92 -16.49 30.73
N ALA A 17 28.46 -15.86 29.64
CA ALA A 17 27.79 -14.57 29.61
C ALA A 17 28.02 -13.90 28.25
N LEU A 18 27.03 -13.99 27.36
CA LEU A 18 26.59 -12.85 26.58
C LEU A 18 25.06 -12.98 26.44
N ALA A 19 24.39 -12.23 27.29
CA ALA A 19 22.96 -11.97 27.23
C ALA A 19 22.65 -10.97 26.09
N ALA A 20 21.39 -11.01 25.64
CA ALA A 20 20.74 -10.13 24.67
C ALA A 20 21.27 -10.28 23.23
N CYS A 21 20.52 -10.80 22.26
CA CYS A 21 19.20 -10.31 21.85
C CYS A 21 18.21 -11.45 21.60
N ALA A 22 17.40 -11.78 22.61
CA ALA A 22 16.04 -12.20 22.36
C ALA A 22 15.19 -10.92 22.38
N GLY A 23 14.46 -10.64 21.30
CA GLY A 23 13.48 -9.55 21.27
C GLY A 23 13.78 -8.39 20.32
N MET A 24 13.93 -8.67 19.03
CA MET A 24 13.34 -7.81 17.99
C MET A 24 12.40 -8.75 17.23
N GLY A 25 11.14 -8.87 17.64
CA GLY A 25 10.21 -7.76 17.75
C GLY A 25 9.61 -7.61 16.36
N GLY A 26 8.31 -7.90 16.25
CA GLY A 26 7.60 -8.14 15.00
C GLY A 26 8.02 -7.19 13.88
N ASN A 27 8.25 -7.76 12.70
CA ASN A 27 8.11 -6.99 11.48
C ASN A 27 6.61 -6.75 11.28
N ASP A 28 6.05 -5.87 12.11
CA ASP A 28 4.82 -5.17 11.79
C ASP A 28 5.17 -4.34 10.56
N GLY A 29 4.84 -4.88 9.38
CA GLY A 29 5.04 -4.28 8.06
C GLY A 29 4.20 -3.03 7.84
N THR A 30 4.24 -2.11 8.80
CA THR A 30 3.55 -0.83 8.85
C THR A 30 4.53 0.28 9.26
N ALA A 31 5.83 0.12 8.97
CA ALA A 31 6.67 1.28 8.64
C ALA A 31 5.95 1.96 7.46
N GLY A 32 5.12 2.94 7.82
CA GLY A 32 3.84 3.20 7.16
C GLY A 32 3.97 3.30 5.66
N MET A 33 3.07 2.62 4.95
CA MET A 33 2.87 2.85 3.52
C MET A 33 2.70 4.35 3.31
N GLN A 34 3.74 4.98 2.78
CA GLN A 34 3.83 6.42 2.62
C GLN A 34 3.73 6.71 1.13
N MET A 35 2.64 7.36 0.75
CA MET A 35 2.54 7.94 -0.58
C MET A 35 3.55 9.08 -0.73
N PRO A 36 4.19 9.25 -1.89
CA PRO A 36 5.01 10.43 -2.13
C PRO A 36 4.13 11.69 -2.16
N GLY A 37 4.74 12.88 -2.19
CA GLY A 37 4.00 14.15 -2.29
C GLY A 37 3.59 14.74 -0.94
N LYS A 38 2.50 15.51 -0.91
CA LYS A 38 2.09 16.29 0.25
C LYS A 38 1.50 15.40 1.34
N ALA A 39 1.91 15.63 2.59
CA ALA A 39 1.33 14.96 3.74
C ALA A 39 -0.15 15.37 3.95
N PRO A 40 -1.07 14.41 4.17
CA PRO A 40 -2.45 14.72 4.52
C PRO A 40 -2.57 15.43 5.87
N ALA A 41 -3.66 16.18 6.06
CA ALA A 41 -3.96 16.84 7.32
C ALA A 41 -4.41 15.85 8.42
N ASP A 42 -5.09 14.77 8.04
CA ASP A 42 -5.51 13.70 8.94
C ASP A 42 -4.38 12.68 9.13
N ALA A 43 -4.01 12.41 10.37
CA ALA A 43 -2.95 11.49 10.73
C ALA A 43 -3.21 10.03 10.32
N ALA A 44 -4.48 9.62 10.18
CA ALA A 44 -4.86 8.28 9.74
C ALA A 44 -4.79 8.11 8.21
N VAL A 45 -4.75 9.21 7.47
CA VAL A 45 -4.79 9.22 6.00
C VAL A 45 -3.36 9.26 5.44
N ALA A 46 -3.11 8.42 4.44
CA ALA A 46 -1.86 8.40 3.68
C ALA A 46 -1.93 9.28 2.43
N ALA A 47 -3.06 9.29 1.73
CA ALA A 47 -3.36 10.23 0.65
C ALA A 47 -4.86 10.30 0.36
N THR A 48 -5.26 11.39 -0.29
CA THR A 48 -6.60 11.55 -0.87
C THR A 48 -6.48 11.87 -2.35
N TRP A 49 -7.39 11.32 -3.13
CA TRP A 49 -7.58 11.65 -4.53
C TRP A 49 -9.04 12.07 -4.72
N TYR A 50 -9.26 13.20 -5.35
CA TYR A 50 -10.58 13.79 -5.44
C TYR A 50 -10.98 14.08 -6.88
N ASN A 51 -12.14 13.58 -7.28
CA ASN A 51 -12.84 14.00 -8.48
C ASN A 51 -13.87 15.07 -8.06
N PRO A 52 -13.69 16.36 -8.44
CA PRO A 52 -14.62 17.43 -8.10
C PRO A 52 -16.01 17.20 -8.71
N PRO A 53 -17.08 17.72 -8.07
CA PRO A 53 -18.42 17.60 -8.59
C PRO A 53 -18.53 18.27 -9.97
N SER A 54 -19.29 17.63 -10.85
CA SER A 54 -19.71 18.18 -12.13
C SER A 54 -21.15 17.73 -12.36
N GLU A 55 -21.42 16.87 -13.35
CA GLU A 55 -22.72 16.21 -13.53
C GLU A 55 -23.07 15.23 -12.40
N PHE A 56 -22.05 14.67 -11.74
CA PHE A 56 -22.19 13.78 -10.58
C PHE A 56 -21.62 14.43 -9.31
N PRO A 57 -22.07 13.98 -8.10
CA PRO A 57 -21.43 14.37 -6.85
C PRO A 57 -19.93 14.09 -6.88
N GLY A 58 -19.16 14.94 -6.20
CA GLY A 58 -17.71 14.75 -6.12
C GLY A 58 -17.36 13.43 -5.44
N ILE A 59 -16.34 12.74 -5.95
CA ILE A 59 -15.95 11.42 -5.51
C ILE A 59 -14.60 11.51 -4.81
N CYS A 60 -14.55 11.03 -3.57
CA CYS A 60 -13.32 10.92 -2.81
C CYS A 60 -12.81 9.48 -2.80
N LEU A 61 -11.54 9.30 -3.12
CA LEU A 61 -10.78 8.08 -2.90
C LEU A 61 -9.80 8.36 -1.76
N THR A 62 -10.01 7.70 -0.61
CA THR A 62 -9.17 7.84 0.58
C THR A 62 -8.31 6.60 0.78
N GLN A 63 -7.00 6.82 0.89
CA GLN A 63 -6.00 5.81 1.23
C GLN A 63 -5.63 6.00 2.70
N PHE A 64 -5.93 5.01 3.54
CA PHE A 64 -5.61 5.05 4.96
C PHE A 64 -4.26 4.37 5.23
N LYS A 65 -3.54 4.81 6.27
CA LYS A 65 -2.22 4.27 6.61
C LYS A 65 -2.22 2.79 7.01
N ASP A 66 -3.38 2.24 7.36
CA ASP A 66 -3.58 0.81 7.64
C ASP A 66 -3.72 -0.04 6.35
N GLY A 67 -3.62 0.58 5.17
CA GLY A 67 -3.78 -0.10 3.88
C GLY A 67 -5.21 -0.22 3.40
N SER A 68 -6.20 0.27 4.15
CA SER A 68 -7.58 0.32 3.70
C SER A 68 -7.79 1.43 2.67
N LEU A 69 -8.66 1.14 1.70
CA LEU A 69 -9.07 2.07 0.64
C LEU A 69 -10.58 2.24 0.71
N ARG A 70 -11.04 3.49 0.61
CA ARG A 70 -12.47 3.81 0.61
C ARG A 70 -12.82 4.83 -0.46
N PHE A 71 -13.97 4.60 -1.09
CA PHE A 71 -14.65 5.51 -2.00
C PHE A 71 -15.87 6.14 -1.31
N ASP A 72 -16.00 7.45 -1.44
CA ASP A 72 -17.12 8.25 -0.91
C ASP A 72 -17.70 9.13 -2.03
N GLY A 73 -19.03 9.27 -2.10
CA GLY A 73 -19.72 10.09 -3.12
C GLY A 73 -19.90 9.42 -4.49
N GLY A 74 -19.29 8.25 -4.71
CA GLY A 74 -19.38 7.42 -5.91
C GLY A 74 -18.54 6.16 -5.73
N PHE A 75 -18.59 5.23 -6.69
CA PHE A 75 -17.81 3.97 -6.66
C PHE A 75 -17.93 3.14 -5.36
N ALA A 76 -19.05 3.26 -4.63
CA ALA A 76 -19.23 2.59 -3.34
C ALA A 76 -19.20 1.05 -3.45
N PHE A 77 -19.48 0.50 -4.64
CA PHE A 77 -19.36 -0.93 -4.94
C PHE A 77 -17.91 -1.44 -4.92
N TYR A 78 -16.91 -0.56 -4.94
CA TYR A 78 -15.51 -0.94 -4.72
C TYR A 78 -15.10 -0.98 -3.25
N ASN A 79 -16.02 -0.64 -2.33
CA ASN A 79 -15.77 -0.73 -0.90
C ASN A 79 -16.11 -2.13 -0.35
N PRO A 80 -15.33 -2.63 0.63
CA PRO A 80 -14.04 -2.11 1.08
C PRO A 80 -12.92 -2.44 0.07
N GLY A 81 -12.01 -1.49 -0.15
CA GLY A 81 -10.81 -1.72 -0.95
C GLY A 81 -9.55 -1.88 -0.08
N ARG A 82 -8.43 -2.16 -0.74
CA ARG A 82 -7.08 -2.10 -0.18
C ARG A 82 -6.16 -1.33 -1.12
N TRP A 83 -5.10 -0.76 -0.58
CA TRP A 83 -4.05 -0.15 -1.38
C TRP A 83 -2.67 -0.50 -0.85
N ALA A 84 -1.68 -0.39 -1.73
CA ALA A 84 -0.27 -0.48 -1.40
C ALA A 84 0.53 0.39 -2.35
N TYR A 85 1.71 0.83 -1.91
CA TYR A 85 2.64 1.60 -2.74
C TYR A 85 4.04 0.99 -2.65
N ASP A 86 4.64 0.74 -3.81
CA ASP A 86 6.03 0.31 -3.93
C ASP A 86 6.88 1.50 -4.40
N ALA A 87 7.72 2.00 -3.50
CA ALA A 87 8.61 3.13 -3.78
C ALA A 87 9.74 2.78 -4.77
N ALA A 88 10.16 1.52 -4.85
CA ALA A 88 11.25 1.10 -5.75
C ALA A 88 10.81 1.16 -7.22
N THR A 89 9.54 0.84 -7.48
CA THR A 89 8.95 0.82 -8.83
C THR A 89 8.05 2.03 -9.11
N SER A 90 7.77 2.86 -8.10
CA SER A 90 6.78 3.95 -8.15
C SER A 90 5.38 3.46 -8.53
N GLU A 91 5.00 2.27 -8.04
CA GLU A 91 3.71 1.65 -8.35
C GLU A 91 2.72 1.80 -7.20
N LEU A 92 1.59 2.45 -7.47
CA LEU A 92 0.40 2.45 -6.62
C LEU A 92 -0.54 1.31 -7.05
N ARG A 93 -0.87 0.43 -6.12
CA ARG A 93 -1.85 -0.65 -6.31
C ARG A 93 -3.15 -0.31 -5.61
N LEU A 94 -4.25 -0.36 -6.34
CA LEU A 94 -5.61 -0.27 -5.78
C LEU A 94 -6.31 -1.60 -5.99
N GLN A 95 -6.42 -2.39 -4.92
CA GLN A 95 -7.20 -3.61 -4.90
C GLN A 95 -8.64 -3.28 -4.54
N LEU A 96 -9.55 -3.53 -5.47
CA LEU A 96 -10.95 -3.20 -5.33
C LEU A 96 -11.73 -4.42 -4.84
N ALA A 97 -12.92 -4.19 -4.28
CA ALA A 97 -13.86 -5.29 -4.06
C ALA A 97 -14.09 -6.06 -5.39
N PRO A 98 -14.25 -7.41 -5.34
CA PRO A 98 -14.37 -8.21 -6.55
C PRO A 98 -15.45 -7.70 -7.49
N THR A 99 -15.10 -7.48 -8.75
CA THR A 99 -16.04 -7.08 -9.80
C THR A 99 -15.85 -7.96 -11.04
N PRO A 100 -16.94 -8.54 -11.59
CA PRO A 100 -16.85 -9.45 -12.74
C PRO A 100 -16.40 -8.76 -14.03
N SER A 101 -16.32 -7.43 -14.05
CA SER A 101 -16.05 -6.64 -15.24
C SER A 101 -14.90 -5.65 -15.07
N LEU A 102 -13.90 -5.91 -14.21
CA LEU A 102 -12.84 -4.92 -13.95
C LEU A 102 -12.13 -4.48 -15.22
N GLU A 103 -11.70 -5.44 -16.05
CA GLU A 103 -11.05 -5.17 -17.33
C GLU A 103 -11.97 -4.44 -18.30
N LEU A 104 -13.22 -4.89 -18.44
CA LEU A 104 -14.22 -4.26 -19.31
C LEU A 104 -14.50 -2.80 -18.88
N SER A 105 -14.58 -2.55 -17.57
CA SER A 105 -14.84 -1.23 -16.98
C SER A 105 -13.65 -0.28 -17.10
N HIS A 106 -12.47 -0.81 -17.46
CA HIS A 106 -11.22 -0.06 -17.62
C HIS A 106 -10.58 -0.29 -19.01
N ALA A 107 -11.35 -0.83 -19.96
CA ALA A 107 -10.85 -1.22 -21.28
C ALA A 107 -10.35 -0.02 -22.10
N GLN A 108 -10.81 1.19 -21.79
CA GLN A 108 -10.35 2.43 -22.40
C GLN A 108 -9.14 2.99 -21.65
N ILE A 109 -8.04 2.22 -21.58
CA ILE A 109 -6.80 2.56 -20.83
C ILE A 109 -6.28 3.97 -21.15
N VAL A 110 -6.49 4.49 -22.36
CA VAL A 110 -6.12 5.87 -22.74
C VAL A 110 -6.81 6.95 -21.90
N GLN A 111 -7.96 6.65 -21.28
CA GLN A 111 -8.65 7.55 -20.34
C GLN A 111 -8.13 7.41 -18.90
N HIS A 112 -7.39 6.33 -18.63
CA HIS A 112 -6.88 6.01 -17.30
C HIS A 112 -5.47 6.59 -17.14
N LEU A 113 -5.42 7.91 -16.91
CA LEU A 113 -4.19 8.65 -16.61
C LEU A 113 -3.34 7.87 -15.60
N ASN A 114 -2.10 7.56 -15.99
CA ASN A 114 -1.10 6.83 -15.22
C ASN A 114 -1.42 5.35 -14.88
N LEU A 115 -2.48 4.75 -15.43
CA LEU A 115 -2.73 3.31 -15.27
C LEU A 115 -1.72 2.53 -16.13
N LEU A 116 -0.92 1.68 -15.48
CA LEU A 116 0.09 0.85 -16.13
C LEU A 116 -0.48 -0.48 -16.60
N ARG A 117 -1.31 -1.12 -15.75
CA ARG A 117 -1.91 -2.43 -16.03
C ARG A 117 -3.08 -2.74 -15.11
N ILE A 118 -3.86 -3.74 -15.50
CA ILE A 118 -4.95 -4.33 -14.73
C ILE A 118 -4.52 -5.76 -14.37
N GLU A 119 -4.45 -6.07 -13.07
CA GLU A 119 -4.24 -7.43 -12.55
C GLU A 119 -5.63 -8.00 -12.19
N ALA A 120 -6.35 -8.48 -13.22
CA ALA A 120 -7.76 -8.83 -13.13
C ALA A 120 -8.05 -10.01 -12.18
N ASP A 121 -7.16 -11.00 -12.15
CA ASP A 121 -7.17 -12.13 -11.22
C ASP A 121 -7.16 -11.68 -9.75
N LYS A 122 -6.57 -10.51 -9.47
CA LYS A 122 -6.46 -9.92 -8.13
C LYS A 122 -7.42 -8.75 -7.91
N ASN A 123 -8.29 -8.44 -8.86
CA ASN A 123 -9.11 -7.23 -8.87
C ASN A 123 -8.30 -5.95 -8.55
N THR A 124 -7.10 -5.83 -9.14
CA THR A 124 -6.15 -4.77 -8.80
C THR A 124 -5.82 -3.90 -10.00
N LEU A 125 -5.90 -2.58 -9.80
CA LEU A 125 -5.43 -1.58 -10.74
C LEU A 125 -4.05 -1.10 -10.31
N VAL A 126 -3.10 -1.03 -11.25
CA VAL A 126 -1.71 -0.60 -10.95
C VAL A 126 -1.40 0.68 -11.70
N TYR A 127 -1.03 1.72 -10.96
CA TYR A 127 -0.72 3.05 -11.46
C TYR A 127 0.75 3.40 -11.25
N GLY A 128 1.34 4.14 -12.18
CA GLY A 128 2.63 4.79 -12.01
C GLY A 128 2.46 6.13 -11.30
N VAL A 129 2.86 6.21 -10.03
CA VAL A 129 2.67 7.41 -9.22
C VAL A 129 4.01 7.84 -8.61
N LYS A 130 4.46 9.05 -8.98
CA LYS A 130 5.64 9.72 -8.44
C LYS A 130 5.22 10.91 -7.57
N ALA A 131 6.17 11.64 -7.00
CA ALA A 131 5.87 12.82 -6.17
C ALA A 131 5.18 13.95 -6.94
N ASP A 132 5.45 14.10 -8.23
CA ASP A 132 4.91 15.13 -9.12
C ASP A 132 3.62 14.72 -9.84
N THR A 133 3.20 13.45 -9.74
CA THR A 133 1.92 12.98 -10.30
C THR A 133 0.76 13.79 -9.71
N ARG A 134 0.01 14.48 -10.57
CA ARG A 134 -1.10 15.36 -10.18
C ARG A 134 -2.48 14.71 -10.22
N ALA A 135 -2.64 13.65 -11.00
CA ALA A 135 -3.94 12.99 -11.16
C ALA A 135 -3.79 11.52 -11.56
N ILE A 136 -4.84 10.74 -11.33
CA ILE A 136 -5.03 9.38 -11.85
C ILE A 136 -6.41 9.27 -12.49
N GLY A 137 -6.58 8.35 -13.43
CA GLY A 137 -7.89 8.07 -14.06
C GLY A 137 -8.49 6.75 -13.61
N LEU A 138 -9.75 6.73 -13.17
CA LEU A 138 -10.47 5.54 -12.70
C LEU A 138 -11.92 5.56 -13.22
N GLY A 139 -12.36 4.48 -13.85
CA GLY A 139 -13.70 4.34 -14.44
C GLY A 139 -14.16 5.52 -15.33
N GLY A 140 -13.26 6.16 -16.07
CA GLY A 140 -13.57 7.34 -16.90
C GLY A 140 -13.53 8.69 -16.16
N PHE A 141 -13.27 8.71 -14.85
CA PHE A 141 -13.15 9.92 -14.04
C PHE A 141 -11.69 10.26 -13.75
N VAL A 142 -11.38 11.56 -13.69
CA VAL A 142 -10.06 12.07 -13.29
C VAL A 142 -10.08 12.44 -11.80
N PHE A 143 -9.20 11.82 -11.03
CA PHE A 143 -9.01 12.12 -9.61
C PHE A 143 -7.72 12.91 -9.42
N TYR A 144 -7.85 14.11 -8.88
CA TYR A 144 -6.74 15.02 -8.62
C TYR A 144 -6.16 14.75 -7.23
N ARG A 145 -4.83 14.79 -7.15
CA ARG A 145 -4.08 14.67 -5.91
C ARG A 145 -4.12 15.98 -5.12
N ASP A 146 -3.94 15.89 -3.81
CA ASP A 146 -3.76 17.02 -2.88
C ASP A 146 -4.95 17.99 -2.79
N THR A 147 -6.04 17.73 -3.52
CA THR A 147 -7.32 18.38 -3.34
C THR A 147 -8.04 17.71 -2.17
N PRO A 148 -8.42 18.47 -1.12
CA PRO A 148 -9.04 17.88 0.05
C PRO A 148 -10.41 17.33 -0.31
N CYS A 149 -10.69 16.11 0.15
CA CYS A 149 -12.05 15.59 0.11
C CYS A 149 -12.94 16.42 1.05
N PRO A 150 -14.17 16.78 0.63
CA PRO A 150 -15.10 17.47 1.50
C PRO A 150 -15.38 16.66 2.77
N ALA A 151 -15.50 17.35 3.90
CA ALA A 151 -15.95 16.72 5.13
C ALA A 151 -17.34 16.11 4.90
N ARG A 152 -17.56 14.88 5.41
CA ARG A 152 -18.90 14.29 5.40
C ARG A 152 -19.84 15.20 6.18
N ARG A 153 -20.95 15.58 5.54
CA ARG A 153 -22.12 16.06 6.27
C ARG A 153 -22.81 14.81 6.80
N GLY A 154 -22.86 14.67 8.13
CA GLY A 154 -23.55 13.59 8.82
C GLY A 154 -25.05 13.65 8.62
#